data_AF-A0A8J4XBN1-F1
#
_entry.id   AF-A0A8J4XBN1-F1
#
_cell.length_a   1.000
_cell.length_b   1.000
_cell.length_c   1.000
_cell.angle_alpha   90.00
_cell.angle_beta   90.00
_cell.angle_gamma   90.00
#
_symmetry.space_group_name_H-M   'P 1'
#
loop_
_entity.id
_entity.type
_entity.pdbx_description
1 polymer ?
#
loop_
_entity_poly.entity_id
_entity_poly.type
_entity_poly.pdbx_seq_one_letter_code
_entity_poly.pdbx_strand_id
1 'polypeptide(L)'
;LSEDVRQRMRETNHSPGKPQSSKPESRKPDPAPGGHSSSEIPEELRKRFELEQALLREELARISRREKESVGDDVNPAVLQERARTIEEQKNVQNLAKQLARKEAELKHLAAFYKEQLQLMENKNKEYYQQSTQVYNEAATKASTNIKPKNTVPICSEMQSQVLNCFKENRNQTLHCSSLAKEYMNCINLAKK
;
A
#
# COMPACT_ATOMS: atom_id res chain seq x y z
N LEU A 1 15.73 3.10 5.42
CA LEU A 1 16.99 3.29 6.17
C LEU A 1 16.91 2.43 7.42
N SER A 2 17.79 1.42 7.54
CA SER A 2 17.77 0.43 8.64
C SER A 2 18.08 1.08 10.00
N GLU A 3 17.49 0.56 11.08
CA GLU A 3 17.66 1.08 12.46
C GLU A 3 19.13 1.16 12.89
N ASP A 4 19.95 0.27 12.34
CA ASP A 4 21.40 0.19 12.59
C ASP A 4 22.18 1.44 12.17
N VAL A 5 21.62 2.24 11.24
CA VAL A 5 22.20 3.53 10.81
C VAL A 5 21.82 4.66 11.77
N ARG A 6 20.67 4.56 12.43
CA ARG A 6 20.20 5.57 13.40
C ARG A 6 20.88 5.44 14.75
N GLN A 7 21.22 4.21 15.14
CA GLN A 7 21.94 3.91 16.39
C GLN A 7 23.36 4.54 16.39
N ARG A 8 24.10 4.40 15.27
CA ARG A 8 25.47 4.94 15.14
C ARG A 8 25.56 6.46 15.22
N MET A 9 24.51 7.17 14.80
CA MET A 9 24.44 8.64 14.91
C MET A 9 24.17 9.13 16.33
N ARG A 10 23.75 8.25 17.24
CA ARG A 10 23.44 8.57 18.64
C ARG A 10 24.63 8.30 19.58
N GLU A 11 25.54 7.42 19.17
CA GLU A 11 26.66 6.94 19.99
C GLU A 11 27.94 7.80 19.88
N THR A 12 28.02 8.71 18.91
CA THR A 12 29.20 9.59 18.71
C THR A 12 29.20 10.87 19.56
N ASN A 13 28.22 11.09 20.44
CA ASN A 13 28.12 12.29 21.30
C ASN A 13 28.19 11.98 22.80
N HIS A 14 29.09 11.09 23.22
CA HIS A 14 29.45 10.93 24.63
C HIS A 14 30.96 11.05 24.80
N SER A 15 31.44 12.27 25.03
CA SER A 15 32.76 12.47 25.65
C SER A 15 32.67 12.04 27.12
N PRO A 16 33.56 11.15 27.59
CA PRO A 16 33.62 10.75 28.97
C PRO A 16 34.39 11.78 29.80
N GLY A 17 33.99 11.90 31.06
CA GLY A 17 34.94 12.05 32.15
C GLY A 17 35.46 13.46 32.44
N LYS A 18 34.72 14.18 33.28
CA LYS A 18 35.32 15.03 34.32
C LYS A 18 36.38 14.22 35.09
N PRO A 19 37.59 14.73 35.32
CA PRO A 19 38.37 14.27 36.46
C PRO A 19 37.82 14.97 37.71
N GLN A 20 37.13 14.21 38.56
CA GLN A 20 37.21 14.43 40.00
C GLN A 20 38.65 14.10 40.42
N SER A 21 39.29 14.99 41.18
CA SER A 21 40.43 14.58 42.00
C SER A 21 40.09 14.82 43.47
N SER A 22 40.11 13.69 44.16
CA SER A 22 40.02 13.43 45.58
C SER A 22 41.07 14.18 46.40
N LYS A 23 40.68 14.54 47.63
CA LYS A 23 41.59 14.78 48.76
C LYS A 23 42.39 13.51 49.06
N PRO A 24 43.64 13.67 49.52
CA PRO A 24 44.07 12.92 50.70
C PRO A 24 44.62 13.83 51.81
N GLU A 25 44.31 13.42 53.04
CA GLU A 25 44.83 13.92 54.30
C GLU A 25 46.34 13.67 54.47
N SER A 26 46.98 14.68 55.06
CA SER A 26 48.12 14.69 55.99
C SER A 26 48.77 13.37 56.40
N ARG A 27 50.12 13.32 56.28
CA ARG A 27 51.03 12.95 57.39
C ARG A 27 52.32 13.80 57.36
N LYS A 28 52.57 14.47 58.50
CA LYS A 28 53.79 15.16 59.01
C LYS A 28 55.03 14.23 59.05
N PRO A 29 56.31 14.68 59.20
CA PRO A 29 56.77 15.67 60.21
C PRO A 29 57.88 16.67 59.72
N ASP A 30 57.82 17.95 60.10
CA ASP A 30 58.50 18.64 61.23
C ASP A 30 59.69 19.51 60.77
N PRO A 31 60.05 20.55 61.55
CA PRO A 31 60.33 21.88 61.00
C PRO A 31 61.78 22.33 61.21
N ALA A 32 62.20 23.33 60.44
CA ALA A 32 63.09 24.37 60.96
C ALA A 32 63.11 25.59 60.04
N PRO A 33 63.34 26.80 60.61
CA PRO A 33 62.65 28.00 60.18
C PRO A 33 63.58 29.03 59.55
N GLY A 34 63.04 29.78 58.60
CA GLY A 34 63.64 31.01 58.11
C GLY A 34 62.58 31.84 57.41
N GLY A 35 61.90 32.69 58.18
CA GLY A 35 60.95 33.65 57.64
C GLY A 35 61.62 34.67 56.73
N HIS A 36 60.88 35.16 55.73
CA HIS A 36 60.42 36.55 55.60
C HIS A 36 59.70 36.71 54.24
N SER A 37 58.47 37.26 54.27
CA SER A 37 57.64 37.73 53.14
C SER A 37 57.31 36.75 52.00
N SER A 38 56.40 35.80 52.23
CA SER A 38 55.94 34.83 51.21
C SER A 38 54.64 35.21 50.49
N SER A 39 54.06 36.40 50.74
CA SER A 39 52.72 36.75 50.20
C SER A 39 52.75 37.43 48.84
N GLU A 40 53.84 38.15 48.50
CA GLU A 40 53.93 38.91 47.24
C GLU A 40 54.26 37.99 46.05
N ILE A 41 55.10 36.98 46.28
CA ILE A 41 55.51 35.98 45.28
C ILE A 41 54.32 35.23 44.65
N PRO A 42 53.35 34.67 45.41
CA PRO A 42 52.17 34.01 44.84
C PRO A 42 51.20 34.99 44.17
N GLU A 43 51.15 36.24 44.61
CA GLU A 43 50.29 37.27 44.01
C GLU A 43 50.84 37.75 42.66
N GLU A 44 52.15 37.93 42.54
CA GLU A 44 52.82 38.19 41.26
C GLU A 44 52.66 37.04 40.27
N LEU A 45 52.84 35.79 40.72
CA LEU A 45 52.61 34.61 39.89
C LEU A 45 51.18 34.56 39.37
N ARG A 46 50.19 34.88 40.21
CA ARG A 46 48.78 34.94 39.82
C ARG A 46 48.53 36.06 38.80
N LYS A 47 49.08 37.26 39.02
CA LYS A 47 48.97 38.39 38.08
C LYS A 47 49.59 38.05 36.73
N ARG A 48 50.74 37.35 36.70
CA ARG A 48 51.37 36.87 35.46
C ARG A 48 50.51 35.85 34.74
N PHE A 49 49.91 34.90 35.46
CA PHE A 49 49.03 33.90 34.88
C PHE A 49 47.74 34.52 34.30
N GLU A 50 47.14 35.49 34.99
CA GLU A 50 45.97 36.22 34.50
C GLU A 50 46.31 37.05 33.24
N LEU A 51 47.50 37.68 33.21
CA LEU A 51 48.01 38.39 32.04
C LEU A 51 48.23 37.43 30.86
N GLU A 52 48.85 36.28 31.10
CA GLU A 52 49.10 35.26 30.08
C GLU A 52 47.78 34.67 29.54
N GLN A 53 46.78 34.44 30.40
CA GLN A 53 45.43 34.07 29.96
C GLN A 53 44.76 35.16 29.11
N ALA A 54 44.93 36.43 29.47
CA ALA A 54 44.35 37.54 28.72
C ALA A 54 44.99 37.62 27.32
N LEU A 55 46.32 37.51 27.24
CA LEU A 55 47.06 37.50 25.97
C LEU A 55 46.66 36.32 25.09
N LEU A 56 46.54 35.11 25.67
CA LEU A 56 46.09 33.94 24.91
C LEU A 56 44.65 34.10 24.40
N ARG A 57 43.74 34.67 25.20
CA ARG A 57 42.35 34.95 24.77
C ARG A 57 42.32 35.99 23.66
N GLU A 58 43.12 37.05 23.77
CA GLU A 58 43.23 38.08 22.75
C GLU A 58 43.80 37.52 21.44
N GLU A 59 44.84 36.69 21.52
CA GLU A 59 45.45 36.06 20.36
C GLU A 59 44.49 35.08 19.66
N LEU A 60 43.74 34.29 20.43
CA LEU A 60 42.66 33.45 19.89
C LEU A 60 41.55 34.28 19.23
N ALA A 61 41.16 35.40 19.82
CA ALA A 61 40.18 36.30 19.22
C ALA A 61 40.70 36.93 17.91
N ARG A 62 41.99 37.29 17.88
CA ARG A 62 42.69 37.82 16.70
C ARG A 62 42.75 36.78 15.58
N ILE A 63 43.10 35.53 15.89
CA ILE A 63 43.12 34.42 14.93
C ILE A 63 41.70 34.15 14.43
N SER A 64 40.71 34.05 15.31
CA SER A 64 39.31 33.80 14.92
C SER A 64 38.74 34.89 14.01
N ARG A 65 39.10 36.16 14.27
CA ARG A 65 38.73 37.28 13.40
C ARG A 65 39.41 37.15 12.04
N ARG A 66 40.72 36.88 12.01
CA ARG A 66 41.47 36.70 10.75
C ARG A 66 40.93 35.54 9.92
N GLU A 67 40.57 34.42 10.55
CA GLU A 67 39.96 33.28 9.89
C GLU A 67 38.58 33.63 9.30
N LYS A 68 37.75 34.40 10.03
CA LYS A 68 36.44 34.85 9.49
C LYS A 68 36.59 35.81 8.32
N GLU A 69 37.56 36.72 8.42
CA GLU A 69 37.89 37.68 7.35
C GLU A 69 38.47 36.93 6.13
N SER A 70 39.37 35.97 6.33
CA SER A 70 39.95 35.17 5.24
C SER A 70 38.98 34.17 4.63
N VAL A 71 38.14 33.51 5.44
CA VAL A 71 37.10 32.60 4.93
C VAL A 71 36.02 33.40 4.20
N GLY A 72 35.72 34.64 4.62
CA GLY A 72 34.81 35.53 3.91
C GLY A 72 35.31 35.94 2.53
N ASP A 73 36.61 36.23 2.41
CA ASP A 73 37.25 36.63 1.14
C ASP A 73 37.66 35.45 0.24
N ASP A 74 37.85 34.23 0.79
CA ASP A 74 38.31 33.03 0.07
C ASP A 74 37.17 32.02 -0.27
N VAL A 75 35.89 32.39 -0.08
CA VAL A 75 34.81 31.57 -0.63
C VAL A 75 34.81 31.73 -2.14
N ASN A 76 35.32 30.71 -2.85
CA ASN A 76 35.29 30.64 -4.31
C ASN A 76 33.88 31.01 -4.85
N PRO A 77 33.76 32.05 -5.71
CA PRO A 77 32.48 32.47 -6.29
C PRO A 77 31.66 31.34 -6.92
N ALA A 78 32.33 30.31 -7.46
CA ALA A 78 31.68 29.12 -7.99
C ALA A 78 30.88 28.34 -6.92
N VAL A 79 31.36 28.29 -5.67
CA VAL A 79 30.68 27.61 -4.55
C VAL A 79 29.44 28.38 -4.11
N LEU A 80 29.48 29.71 -4.11
CA LEU A 80 28.31 30.54 -3.81
C LEU A 80 27.22 30.40 -4.89
N GLN A 81 27.63 30.40 -6.16
CA GLN A 81 26.72 30.18 -7.29
C GLN A 81 26.07 28.79 -7.23
N GLU A 82 26.85 27.75 -6.93
CA GLU A 82 26.33 26.38 -6.79
C GLU A 82 25.34 26.25 -5.63
N ARG A 83 25.60 26.91 -4.50
CA ARG A 83 24.64 26.97 -3.37
C ARG A 83 23.35 27.67 -3.76
N ALA A 84 23.43 28.80 -4.47
CA ALA A 84 22.26 29.51 -4.95
C ALA A 84 21.42 28.64 -5.89
N ARG A 85 22.08 27.95 -6.84
CA ARG A 85 21.45 27.00 -7.75
C ARG A 85 20.79 25.84 -7.00
N THR A 86 21.47 25.26 -6.02
CA THR A 86 20.93 24.16 -5.21
C THR A 86 19.66 24.60 -4.46
N ILE A 87 19.64 25.81 -3.90
CA ILE A 87 18.45 26.36 -3.21
C ILE A 87 17.29 26.57 -4.19
N GLU A 88 17.57 27.09 -5.38
CA GLU A 88 16.57 27.25 -6.44
C GLU A 88 16.00 25.90 -6.91
N GLU A 89 16.88 24.92 -7.14
CA GLU A 89 16.49 23.56 -7.50
C GLU A 89 15.65 22.91 -6.39
N GLN A 90 16.03 23.06 -5.12
CA GLN A 90 15.22 22.58 -3.99
C GLN A 90 13.83 23.22 -3.95
N LYS A 91 13.73 24.53 -4.19
CA LYS A 91 12.45 25.23 -4.26
C LYS A 91 11.60 24.73 -5.43
N ASN A 92 12.20 24.50 -6.59
CA ASN A 92 11.52 23.95 -7.75
C ASN A 92 11.01 22.53 -7.48
N VAL A 93 11.85 21.66 -6.91
CA VAL A 93 11.45 20.30 -6.52
C VAL A 93 10.30 20.35 -5.50
N GLN A 94 10.35 21.24 -4.51
CA GLN A 94 9.28 21.39 -3.54
C GLN A 94 7.96 21.85 -4.19
N ASN A 95 8.02 22.76 -5.17
CA ASN A 95 6.85 23.21 -5.91
C ASN A 95 6.27 22.09 -6.79
N LEU A 96 7.12 21.33 -7.49
CA LEU A 96 6.68 20.17 -8.27
C LEU A 96 6.05 19.11 -7.37
N ALA A 97 6.64 18.81 -6.21
CA ALA A 97 6.08 17.85 -5.26
C ALA A 97 4.68 18.27 -4.78
N LYS A 98 4.45 19.56 -4.52
CA LYS A 98 3.12 20.09 -4.17
C LYS A 98 2.13 19.95 -5.33
N GLN A 99 2.55 20.21 -6.56
CA GLN A 99 1.70 20.04 -7.73
C GLN A 99 1.34 18.57 -7.96
N LEU A 100 2.32 17.68 -7.81
CA LEU A 100 2.12 16.23 -7.93
C LEU A 100 1.12 15.72 -6.90
N ALA A 101 1.27 16.11 -5.62
CA ALA A 101 0.34 15.73 -4.56
C ALA A 101 -1.10 16.20 -4.83
N ARG A 102 -1.27 17.41 -5.41
CA ARG A 102 -2.60 17.90 -5.83
C ARG A 102 -3.17 17.04 -6.95
N LYS A 103 -2.38 16.71 -7.97
CA LYS A 103 -2.80 15.86 -9.08
C LYS A 103 -3.13 14.43 -8.64
N GLU A 104 -2.36 13.86 -7.73
CA GLU A 104 -2.66 12.56 -7.14
C GLU A 104 -3.96 12.58 -6.35
N ALA A 105 -4.23 13.64 -5.59
CA ALA A 105 -5.50 13.80 -4.88
C ALA A 105 -6.69 13.93 -5.84
N GLU A 106 -6.56 14.73 -6.91
CA GLU A 106 -7.56 14.86 -7.97
C GLU A 106 -7.84 13.50 -8.65
N LEU A 107 -6.79 12.77 -9.03
CA LEU A 107 -6.91 11.44 -9.64
C LEU A 107 -7.57 10.44 -8.70
N LYS A 108 -7.21 10.44 -7.43
CA LYS A 108 -7.82 9.55 -6.42
C LYS A 108 -9.31 9.85 -6.24
N HIS A 109 -9.68 11.13 -6.22
CA HIS A 109 -11.08 11.54 -6.14
C HIS A 109 -11.87 11.08 -7.38
N LEU A 110 -11.32 11.31 -8.57
CA LEU A 110 -11.94 10.91 -9.82
C LEU A 110 -12.09 9.39 -9.95
N ALA A 111 -11.07 8.64 -9.54
CA ALA A 111 -11.10 7.18 -9.51
C ALA A 111 -12.17 6.65 -8.55
N ALA A 112 -12.31 7.26 -7.36
CA ALA A 112 -13.36 6.90 -6.42
C ALA A 112 -14.77 7.19 -6.99
N PHE A 113 -14.94 8.37 -7.60
CA PHE A 113 -16.21 8.77 -8.22
C PHE A 113 -16.63 7.78 -9.33
N TYR A 114 -15.74 7.49 -10.28
CA TYR A 114 -16.10 6.56 -11.37
C TYR A 114 -16.29 5.13 -10.91
N LYS A 115 -15.54 4.69 -9.89
CA LYS A 115 -15.76 3.38 -9.28
C LYS A 115 -17.16 3.26 -8.67
N GLU A 116 -17.62 4.30 -7.96
CA GLU A 116 -18.97 4.34 -7.39
C GLU A 116 -20.05 4.35 -8.48
N GLN A 117 -19.85 5.14 -9.55
CA GLN A 117 -20.79 5.17 -10.68
C GLN A 117 -20.90 3.80 -11.37
N LEU A 118 -19.77 3.12 -11.60
CA LEU A 118 -19.76 1.78 -12.17
C LEU A 118 -20.51 0.80 -11.27
N GLN A 119 -20.22 0.81 -9.96
CA GLN A 119 -20.90 -0.08 -9.01
C GLN A 119 -22.41 0.18 -8.95
N LEU A 120 -22.85 1.43 -9.02
CA LEU A 120 -24.27 1.79 -9.09
C LEU A 120 -24.91 1.23 -10.37
N MET A 121 -24.25 1.36 -11.51
CA MET A 121 -24.74 0.85 -12.78
C MET A 121 -24.80 -0.68 -12.80
N GLU A 122 -23.78 -1.36 -12.28
CA GLU A 122 -23.74 -2.81 -12.14
C GLU A 122 -24.88 -3.31 -11.24
N ASN A 123 -25.13 -2.65 -10.11
CA ASN A 123 -26.22 -3.00 -9.20
C ASN A 123 -27.59 -2.82 -9.86
N LYS A 124 -27.84 -1.67 -10.52
CA LYS A 124 -29.09 -1.44 -11.25
C LYS A 124 -29.29 -2.46 -12.37
N ASN A 125 -28.23 -2.77 -13.10
CA ASN A 125 -28.27 -3.74 -14.18
C ASN A 125 -28.63 -5.14 -13.63
N LYS A 126 -28.02 -5.54 -12.52
CA LYS A 126 -28.35 -6.79 -11.80
C LYS A 126 -29.81 -6.82 -11.34
N GLU A 127 -30.31 -5.73 -10.76
CA GLU A 127 -31.71 -5.61 -10.33
C GLU A 127 -32.68 -5.76 -11.52
N TYR A 128 -32.39 -5.10 -12.65
CA TYR A 128 -33.19 -5.24 -13.87
C TYR A 128 -33.21 -6.68 -14.39
N TYR A 129 -32.06 -7.36 -14.41
CA TYR A 129 -32.01 -8.77 -14.82
C TYR A 129 -32.82 -9.67 -13.88
N GLN A 130 -32.76 -9.43 -12.57
CA GLN A 130 -33.53 -10.19 -11.59
C GLN A 130 -35.04 -9.98 -11.79
N GLN A 131 -35.48 -8.72 -11.92
CA GLN A 131 -36.89 -8.40 -12.17
C GLN A 131 -37.37 -8.97 -13.50
N SER A 132 -36.58 -8.83 -14.57
CA SER A 132 -36.90 -9.38 -15.89
C SER A 132 -37.04 -10.90 -15.86
N THR A 133 -36.11 -11.58 -15.16
CA THR A 133 -36.15 -13.03 -14.98
C THR A 133 -37.40 -13.45 -14.19
N GLN A 134 -37.75 -12.72 -13.14
CA GLN A 134 -38.95 -12.99 -12.34
C GLN A 134 -40.22 -12.86 -13.20
N VAL A 135 -40.37 -11.75 -13.92
CA VAL A 135 -41.53 -11.51 -14.80
C VAL A 135 -41.61 -12.56 -15.89
N TYR A 136 -40.48 -12.94 -16.50
CA TYR A 136 -40.44 -13.99 -17.50
C TYR A 136 -40.90 -15.34 -16.92
N ASN A 137 -40.37 -15.75 -15.78
CA ASN A 137 -40.72 -17.01 -15.14
C ASN A 137 -42.18 -17.05 -14.69
N GLU A 138 -42.70 -15.94 -14.18
CA GLU A 138 -44.11 -15.81 -13.83
C GLU A 138 -45.00 -15.93 -15.07
N ALA A 139 -44.65 -15.24 -16.16
CA ALA A 139 -45.36 -15.33 -17.43
C ALA A 139 -45.31 -16.75 -18.01
N ALA A 140 -44.14 -17.41 -17.97
CA ALA A 140 -43.97 -18.78 -18.43
C ALA A 140 -44.80 -19.77 -17.59
N THR A 141 -44.81 -19.60 -16.27
CA THR A 141 -45.62 -20.40 -15.36
C THR A 141 -47.10 -20.20 -15.65
N LYS A 142 -47.55 -18.95 -15.77
CA LYS A 142 -48.93 -18.61 -16.13
C LYS A 142 -49.32 -19.18 -17.49
N ALA A 143 -48.44 -19.12 -18.49
CA ALA A 143 -48.69 -19.74 -19.79
C ALA A 143 -48.83 -21.27 -19.64
N SER A 144 -47.93 -21.91 -18.89
CA SER A 144 -47.96 -23.37 -18.68
C SER A 144 -49.22 -23.85 -17.95
N THR A 145 -49.77 -23.06 -17.03
CA THR A 145 -51.01 -23.42 -16.31
C THR A 145 -52.26 -23.18 -17.14
N ASN A 146 -52.27 -22.16 -18.00
CA ASN A 146 -53.40 -21.85 -18.88
C ASN A 146 -53.41 -22.72 -20.15
N ILE A 147 -52.24 -23.15 -20.62
CA ILE A 147 -52.13 -24.10 -21.72
C ILE A 147 -52.41 -25.49 -21.14
N LYS A 148 -53.65 -25.98 -21.32
CA LYS A 148 -53.95 -27.39 -21.04
C LYS A 148 -52.98 -28.24 -21.87
N PRO A 149 -52.16 -29.10 -21.25
CA PRO A 149 -51.44 -30.12 -22.02
C PRO A 149 -52.51 -30.88 -22.80
N LYS A 150 -52.40 -30.87 -24.13
CA LYS A 150 -53.30 -31.67 -24.95
C LYS A 150 -53.04 -33.11 -24.52
N ASN A 151 -54.00 -33.72 -23.83
CA ASN A 151 -53.96 -35.13 -23.52
C ASN A 151 -54.23 -35.89 -24.83
N THR A 152 -53.24 -35.90 -25.70
CA THR A 152 -53.23 -36.73 -26.91
C THR A 152 -52.98 -38.14 -26.45
N VAL A 153 -54.06 -38.86 -26.15
CA VAL A 153 -53.98 -40.30 -25.95
C VAL A 153 -53.49 -40.88 -27.29
N PRO A 154 -52.36 -41.61 -27.32
CA PRO A 154 -51.92 -42.25 -28.54
C PRO A 154 -53.01 -43.23 -29.00
N ILE A 155 -53.56 -42.97 -30.17
CA ILE A 155 -54.62 -43.79 -30.75
C ILE A 155 -53.99 -45.14 -31.13
N CYS A 156 -54.70 -46.23 -30.84
CA CYS A 156 -54.25 -47.59 -31.14
C CYS A 156 -52.94 -47.99 -30.44
N SER A 157 -52.62 -47.42 -29.27
CA SER A 157 -51.36 -47.64 -28.54
C SER A 157 -51.11 -49.11 -28.18
N GLU A 158 -52.16 -49.84 -27.81
CA GLU A 158 -52.08 -51.26 -27.49
C GLU A 158 -51.74 -52.08 -28.74
N MET A 159 -52.48 -51.90 -29.84
CA MET A 159 -52.17 -52.56 -31.11
C MET A 159 -50.79 -52.16 -31.65
N GLN A 160 -50.38 -50.91 -31.49
CA GLN A 160 -49.03 -50.46 -31.85
C GLN A 160 -47.97 -51.30 -31.12
N SER A 161 -48.15 -51.51 -29.82
CA SER A 161 -47.24 -52.29 -28.99
C SER A 161 -47.21 -53.77 -29.42
N GLN A 162 -48.38 -54.34 -29.71
CA GLN A 162 -48.50 -55.73 -30.19
C GLN A 162 -47.84 -55.92 -31.56
N VAL A 163 -48.03 -55.01 -32.51
CA VAL A 163 -47.38 -55.04 -33.83
C VAL A 163 -45.86 -54.96 -33.69
N LEU A 164 -45.36 -54.02 -32.87
CA LEU A 164 -43.92 -53.86 -32.64
C LEU A 164 -43.30 -55.11 -32.01
N ASN A 165 -43.97 -55.71 -31.02
CA ASN A 165 -43.51 -56.96 -30.41
C ASN A 165 -43.51 -58.12 -31.42
N CYS A 166 -44.56 -58.26 -32.22
CA CYS A 166 -44.63 -59.33 -33.22
C CYS A 166 -43.45 -59.26 -34.20
N PHE A 167 -43.13 -58.08 -34.75
CA PHE A 167 -42.00 -57.93 -35.67
C PHE A 167 -40.65 -58.13 -34.98
N LYS A 168 -40.55 -57.76 -33.69
CA LYS A 168 -39.34 -58.00 -32.90
C LYS A 168 -39.08 -59.49 -32.69
N GLU A 169 -40.13 -60.27 -32.48
CA GLU A 169 -40.08 -61.73 -32.29
C GLU A 169 -39.92 -62.49 -33.62
N ASN A 170 -40.47 -61.95 -34.72
CA ASN A 170 -40.53 -62.63 -36.03
C ASN A 170 -39.66 -61.96 -37.10
N ARG A 171 -38.38 -61.68 -36.81
CA ARG A 171 -37.47 -60.93 -37.71
C ARG A 171 -37.31 -61.52 -39.11
N ASN A 172 -37.27 -62.86 -39.21
CA ASN A 172 -37.08 -63.56 -40.50
C ASN A 172 -38.40 -64.05 -41.11
N GLN A 173 -39.54 -63.82 -40.43
CA GLN A 173 -40.85 -64.33 -40.83
C GLN A 173 -41.93 -63.26 -40.65
N THR A 174 -41.62 -62.04 -41.10
CA THR A 174 -42.42 -60.82 -40.89
C THR A 174 -43.86 -60.91 -41.40
N LEU A 175 -44.13 -61.79 -42.39
CA LEU A 175 -45.47 -62.03 -42.92
C LEU A 175 -46.45 -62.59 -41.88
N HIS A 176 -45.99 -63.25 -40.81
CA HIS A 176 -46.86 -63.73 -39.73
C HIS A 176 -47.52 -62.58 -38.95
N CYS A 177 -46.89 -61.39 -38.94
CA CYS A 177 -47.42 -60.18 -38.30
C CYS A 177 -48.34 -59.37 -39.21
N SER A 178 -48.60 -59.82 -40.43
CA SER A 178 -49.33 -59.04 -41.45
C SER A 178 -50.81 -58.81 -41.11
N SER A 179 -51.48 -59.75 -40.45
CA SER A 179 -52.86 -59.58 -39.98
C SER A 179 -52.93 -58.49 -38.90
N LEU A 180 -52.06 -58.58 -37.90
CA LEU A 180 -51.97 -57.63 -36.79
C LEU A 180 -51.60 -56.21 -37.27
N ALA A 181 -50.70 -56.10 -38.25
CA ALA A 181 -50.36 -54.83 -38.89
C ALA A 181 -51.55 -54.20 -39.65
N LYS A 182 -52.39 -55.03 -40.31
CA LYS A 182 -53.63 -54.56 -40.96
C LYS A 182 -54.64 -54.03 -39.95
N GLU A 183 -54.80 -54.71 -38.82
CA GLU A 183 -55.71 -54.27 -37.75
C GLU A 183 -55.26 -52.94 -37.13
N TYR A 184 -53.95 -52.78 -36.88
CA TYR A 184 -53.39 -51.50 -36.44
C TYR A 184 -53.67 -50.37 -37.45
N MET A 185 -53.47 -50.63 -38.74
CA MET A 185 -53.76 -49.63 -39.78
C MET A 185 -55.25 -49.30 -39.90
N ASN A 186 -56.13 -50.29 -39.75
CA ASN A 186 -57.57 -50.07 -39.71
C ASN A 186 -57.96 -49.16 -38.54
N CYS A 187 -57.39 -49.40 -37.35
CA CYS A 187 -57.61 -48.54 -36.19
C CYS A 187 -57.15 -47.10 -36.44
N ILE A 188 -55.97 -46.88 -37.03
CA ILE A 188 -55.49 -45.53 -37.39
C ILE A 188 -56.45 -44.86 -38.38
N ASN A 189 -56.90 -45.58 -39.41
CA ASN A 189 -57.75 -45.02 -40.45
C ASN A 189 -59.16 -44.67 -39.94
N LEU A 190 -59.69 -45.45 -39.00
CA LEU A 190 -60.95 -45.14 -38.32
C LEU A 190 -60.83 -43.87 -37.47
N ALA A 191 -59.68 -43.67 -36.84
CA ALA A 191 -59.44 -42.51 -35.98
C ALA A 191 -59.05 -41.23 -36.73
N LYS A 192 -58.68 -41.34 -38.02
CA LYS A 192 -58.41 -40.19 -38.90
C LYS A 192 -59.68 -39.55 -39.47
N LYS A 193 -60.81 -40.25 -39.41
CA LYS A 193 -62.12 -39.82 -39.91
C LYS A 193 -62.81 -38.92 -38.90
#